data_AF-A0AAU3KFR7-F1
#
_entry.id   AF-A0AAU3KFR7-F1
#
_cell.length_a   1.000
_cell.length_b   1.000
_cell.length_c   1.000
_cell.angle_alpha   90.00
_cell.angle_beta   90.00
_cell.angle_gamma   90.00
#
_symmetry.space_group_name_H-M   'P 1'
#
loop_
_entity.id
_entity.type
_entity.pdbx_description
1 polymer ?
#
loop_
_entity_poly.entity_id
_entity_poly.type
_entity_poly.pdbx_seq_one_letter_code
_entity_poly.pdbx_strand_id
1 'polypeptide(L)'
;MVTRSDRVADLEEALAATVTFTKDPDDDSWMIGHTPTQTLHVRMGNFPEEELWSLWLGDDRWMDFTTPPPGWSLKLSPGWPSTARPRLPKGEFHA
;
A
#
# COMPACT_ATOMS: atom_id res chain seq x y z
N MET A 1 10.67 3.60 5.96
CA MET A 1 9.74 4.76 5.97
C MET A 1 9.79 5.50 4.63
N VAL A 2 8.63 5.79 4.01
CA VAL A 2 8.51 6.57 2.76
C VAL A 2 8.97 8.02 2.94
N THR A 3 9.73 8.52 1.97
CA THR A 3 10.20 9.90 1.90
C THR A 3 9.53 10.67 0.76
N ARG A 4 9.53 12.01 0.84
CA ARG A 4 9.04 12.87 -0.26
C ARG A 4 9.83 12.72 -1.56
N SER A 5 11.08 12.28 -1.49
CA SER A 5 11.92 12.04 -2.67
C SER A 5 11.56 10.75 -3.42
N ASP A 6 10.87 9.81 -2.76
CA ASP A 6 10.40 8.58 -3.39
C ASP A 6 9.32 8.92 -4.41
N ARG A 7 9.45 8.36 -5.61
CA ARG A 7 8.53 8.58 -6.71
C ARG A 7 8.47 7.36 -7.61
N VAL A 8 7.33 7.14 -8.24
CA VAL A 8 7.21 6.19 -9.34
C VAL A 8 7.67 6.90 -10.61
N ALA A 9 8.76 6.43 -11.20
CA ALA A 9 9.36 7.02 -12.39
C ALA A 9 8.54 6.68 -13.65
N ASP A 10 8.09 5.44 -13.75
CA ASP A 10 7.22 4.94 -14.82
C ASP A 10 6.09 4.11 -14.19
N LEU A 11 4.86 4.60 -14.35
CA LEU A 11 3.67 3.96 -13.79
C LEU A 11 3.26 2.73 -14.61
N GLU A 12 3.38 2.76 -15.93
CA GLU A 12 3.01 1.62 -16.77
C GLU A 12 3.93 0.44 -16.48
N GLU A 13 5.24 0.70 -16.38
CA GLU A 13 6.22 -0.29 -15.96
C GLU A 13 5.93 -0.83 -14.56
N ALA A 14 5.63 0.05 -13.60
CA ALA A 14 5.32 -0.35 -12.23
C ALA A 14 4.15 -1.34 -12.16
N LEU A 15 3.06 -1.04 -12.89
CA LEU A 15 1.83 -1.83 -12.88
C LEU A 15 1.98 -3.15 -13.65
N ALA A 16 2.86 -3.21 -14.66
CA ALA A 16 3.16 -4.42 -15.40
C ALA A 16 4.17 -5.35 -14.69
N ALA A 17 4.91 -4.85 -13.70
CA ALA A 17 5.97 -5.59 -13.04
C ALA A 17 5.45 -6.73 -12.14
N THR A 18 6.28 -7.77 -11.99
CA THR A 18 6.08 -8.78 -10.94
C THR A 18 6.78 -8.33 -9.67
N VAL A 19 6.01 -8.02 -8.63
CA VAL A 19 6.52 -7.41 -7.40
C VAL A 19 5.98 -8.14 -6.19
N THR A 20 6.86 -8.54 -5.27
CA THR A 20 6.45 -9.00 -3.95
C THR A 20 6.61 -7.86 -2.97
N PHE A 21 5.51 -7.41 -2.39
CA PHE A 21 5.50 -6.40 -1.34
C PHE A 21 5.56 -7.08 0.02
N THR A 22 6.40 -6.54 0.90
CA THR A 22 6.49 -6.91 2.31
C THR A 22 6.30 -5.69 3.18
N LYS A 23 5.88 -5.85 4.43
CA LYS A 23 5.80 -4.72 5.36
C LYS A 23 7.11 -3.95 5.45
N ASP A 24 7.01 -2.63 5.50
CA ASP A 24 8.13 -1.75 5.82
C ASP A 24 8.55 -2.02 7.29
N PRO A 25 9.84 -2.32 7.57
CA PRO A 25 10.30 -2.57 8.93
C PRO A 25 10.25 -1.33 9.82
N ASP A 26 10.23 -0.13 9.25
CA ASP A 26 10.23 1.13 10.01
C ASP A 26 8.82 1.67 10.24
N ASP A 27 7.84 1.26 9.42
CA ASP A 27 6.46 1.76 9.49
C ASP A 27 5.46 0.67 9.07
N ASP A 28 4.75 0.12 10.06
CA ASP A 28 3.82 -0.99 9.87
C ASP A 28 2.58 -0.65 9.04
N SER A 29 2.40 0.62 8.66
CA SER A 29 1.34 1.11 7.77
C SER A 29 1.72 1.01 6.28
N TRP A 30 2.98 0.70 5.96
CA TRP A 30 3.50 0.63 4.59
C TRP A 30 3.95 -0.78 4.21
N MET A 31 3.92 -1.01 2.91
CA MET A 31 4.54 -2.15 2.26
C MET A 31 5.52 -1.64 1.20
N ILE A 32 6.68 -2.27 1.14
CA ILE A 32 7.76 -1.98 0.19
C ILE A 32 7.85 -3.15 -0.79
N GLY A 33 7.92 -2.82 -2.07
CA GLY A 33 8.21 -3.76 -3.15
C GLY A 33 9.26 -3.17 -4.07
N HIS A 34 10.06 -4.04 -4.70
CA HIS A 34 11.10 -3.60 -5.62
C HIS A 34 10.82 -4.14 -7.03
N THR A 35 10.87 -3.25 -8.02
CA THR A 35 11.05 -3.60 -9.42
C THR A 35 12.55 -3.58 -9.74
N PRO A 36 12.98 -4.00 -10.95
CA PRO A 36 14.37 -3.83 -11.37
C PRO A 36 14.85 -2.38 -11.43
N THR A 37 13.94 -1.41 -11.51
CA THR A 37 14.22 -0.01 -11.83
C THR A 37 13.85 0.96 -10.71
N GLN A 38 12.94 0.58 -9.81
CA GLN A 38 12.40 1.47 -8.79
C GLN A 38 11.89 0.71 -7.55
N THR A 39 11.78 1.45 -6.45
CA THR A 39 11.13 0.97 -5.23
C THR A 39 9.71 1.52 -5.18
N LEU A 40 8.74 0.64 -5.00
CA LEU A 40 7.33 0.94 -4.90
C LEU A 40 6.90 0.91 -3.43
N HIS A 41 6.10 1.89 -3.05
CA HIS A 41 5.59 2.02 -1.69
C HIS A 41 4.07 2.00 -1.72
N VAL A 42 3.49 1.02 -1.03
CA VAL A 42 2.04 0.83 -0.93
C VAL A 42 1.61 1.06 0.50
N ARG A 43 0.69 1.99 0.71
CA ARG A 43 0.05 2.19 2.00
C ARG A 43 -1.07 1.17 2.18
N MET A 44 -1.16 0.59 3.36
CA MET A 44 -2.32 -0.18 3.78
C MET A 44 -3.41 0.77 4.28
N GLY A 45 -4.66 0.51 3.91
CA GLY A 45 -5.81 1.18 4.48
C GLY A 45 -5.95 0.93 6.00
N ASN A 46 -6.82 1.72 6.63
CA ASN A 46 -7.13 1.54 8.06
C ASN A 46 -8.26 0.53 8.32
N PHE A 47 -8.89 0.01 7.27
CA PHE A 47 -10.03 -0.91 7.37
C PHE A 47 -9.67 -2.25 6.72
N PRO A 48 -9.37 -3.29 7.51
CA PRO A 48 -8.96 -4.59 6.98
C PRO A 48 -9.97 -5.23 6.02
N GLU A 49 -11.26 -4.93 6.22
CA GLU A 49 -12.37 -5.49 5.45
C GLU A 49 -12.50 -4.89 4.04
N GLU A 50 -11.95 -3.69 3.79
CA GLU A 50 -12.08 -3.02 2.49
C GLU A 50 -10.97 -3.39 1.52
N GLU A 51 -9.90 -4.04 1.99
CA GLU A 51 -8.75 -4.38 1.17
C GLU A 51 -8.29 -3.15 0.35
N LEU A 52 -8.28 -1.98 0.97
CA LEU A 52 -7.92 -0.74 0.30
C LEU A 52 -6.42 -0.48 0.43
N TRP A 53 -5.77 -0.20 -0.70
CA TRP A 53 -4.36 0.13 -0.78
C TRP A 53 -4.16 1.39 -1.60
N SER A 54 -3.07 2.10 -1.30
CA SER A 54 -2.68 3.31 -2.03
C SER A 54 -1.22 3.25 -2.43
N LEU A 55 -0.94 3.25 -3.72
CA LEU A 55 0.42 3.41 -4.25
C LEU A 55 0.84 4.87 -4.13
N TRP A 56 1.99 5.13 -3.51
CA TRP A 56 2.62 6.45 -3.53
C TRP A 56 3.26 6.71 -4.90
N LEU A 57 2.85 7.77 -5.59
CA LEU A 57 3.41 8.17 -6.88
C LEU A 57 4.52 9.22 -6.74
N GLY A 58 4.66 9.83 -5.57
CA GLY A 58 5.50 11.01 -5.35
C GLY A 58 4.72 12.32 -5.48
N ASP A 59 5.28 13.40 -4.95
CA ASP A 59 4.72 14.76 -5.03
C ASP A 59 3.27 14.87 -4.50
N ASP A 60 2.99 14.23 -3.35
CA ASP A 60 1.66 14.19 -2.72
C ASP A 60 0.57 13.51 -3.58
N ARG A 61 0.98 12.74 -4.60
CA ARG A 61 0.08 11.99 -5.48
C ARG A 61 0.00 10.52 -5.09
N TRP A 62 -1.20 9.98 -5.26
CA TRP A 62 -1.57 8.62 -4.89
C TRP A 62 -2.36 7.95 -6.00
N MET A 63 -2.27 6.63 -6.07
CA MET A 63 -3.20 5.81 -6.83
C MET A 63 -3.82 4.77 -5.90
N ASP A 64 -5.12 4.90 -5.67
CA ASP A 64 -5.88 3.98 -4.83
C ASP A 64 -6.33 2.76 -5.64
N PHE A 65 -6.33 1.59 -5.01
CA PHE A 65 -6.81 0.35 -5.60
C PHE A 65 -7.29 -0.63 -4.53
N THR A 66 -8.28 -1.44 -4.90
CA THR A 66 -8.80 -2.57 -4.08
C THR A 66 -8.47 -3.92 -4.70
N THR A 67 -7.83 -3.93 -5.87
CA THR A 67 -7.38 -5.14 -6.55
C THR A 67 -5.99 -4.86 -7.08
N PRO A 68 -4.96 -5.53 -6.55
CA PRO A 68 -3.59 -5.30 -7.00
C PRO A 68 -3.43 -5.75 -8.47
N PRO A 69 -2.50 -5.14 -9.21
CA PRO A 69 -2.11 -5.64 -10.53
C PRO A 69 -1.75 -7.13 -10.50
N PRO A 70 -1.99 -7.90 -11.58
CA PRO A 70 -1.82 -9.36 -11.56
C PRO A 70 -0.43 -9.87 -11.17
N GLY A 71 0.62 -9.09 -11.43
CA GLY A 71 2.00 -9.44 -11.06
C GLY A 71 2.36 -9.12 -9.60
N TRP A 72 1.49 -8.45 -8.86
CA TRP A 72 1.79 -7.97 -7.52
C TRP A 72 1.31 -8.98 -6.47
N SER A 73 2.17 -9.25 -5.50
CA SER A 73 1.86 -10.07 -4.34
C SER A 73 2.04 -9.25 -3.08
N LEU A 74 0.94 -8.91 -2.40
CA LEU A 74 0.93 -8.18 -1.13
C LEU A 74 1.01 -9.17 0.03
N LYS A 75 2.21 -9.41 0.57
CA LYS A 75 2.40 -10.32 1.71
C LYS A 75 2.11 -9.58 3.02
N LEU A 76 0.89 -9.72 3.52
CA LEU A 76 0.40 -9.05 4.72
C LEU A 76 0.89 -9.68 6.04
N SER A 77 1.66 -10.76 6.06
CA SER A 77 2.09 -11.41 7.31
C SER A 77 2.97 -10.50 8.18
N PRO A 78 2.68 -10.33 9.49
CA PRO A 78 1.75 -11.10 10.33
C PRO A 78 0.30 -10.55 10.43
N GLY A 79 -0.09 -9.52 9.68
CA GLY A 79 -1.46 -9.00 9.64
C GLY A 79 -1.50 -7.52 9.24
N TRP A 80 -2.65 -6.88 9.43
CA TRP A 80 -2.82 -5.44 9.20
C TRP A 80 -2.01 -4.56 10.19
N PRO A 81 -1.85 -3.25 9.93
CA PRO A 81 -1.23 -2.33 10.88
C PRO A 81 -1.95 -2.32 12.22
N SER A 82 -1.26 -1.99 13.31
CA SER A 82 -1.85 -1.92 14.66
C SER A 82 -2.98 -0.87 14.80
N THR A 83 -2.98 0.14 13.93
CA THR A 83 -4.01 1.19 13.85
C THR A 83 -5.25 0.77 13.06
N ALA A 84 -5.20 -0.39 12.38
CA ALA A 84 -6.31 -0.87 11.59
C ALA A 84 -7.46 -1.28 12.49
N ARG A 85 -8.68 -0.88 12.11
CA ARG A 85 -9.90 -1.08 12.90
C ARG A 85 -11.00 -1.71 12.04
N PRO A 86 -11.86 -2.56 12.62
CA PRO A 86 -13.04 -3.03 11.92
C PRO A 86 -13.91 -1.85 11.53
N ARG A 87 -14.69 -2.02 10.46
CA ARG A 87 -15.65 -0.97 10.09
C ARG A 87 -16.75 -0.94 11.16
N LEU A 88 -17.12 0.26 11.58
CA LEU A 88 -18.34 0.40 12.38
C LEU A 88 -19.56 -0.03 11.55
N PRO A 89 -20.58 -0.65 12.17
CA PRO A 89 -21.86 -0.85 11.54
C PRO A 89 -22.40 0.46 10.96
N LYS A 90 -23.13 0.36 9.85
CA LYS A 90 -23.71 1.53 9.18
C LYS A 90 -24.58 2.32 10.17
N GLY A 91 -24.19 3.56 10.44
CA GLY A 91 -24.91 4.47 11.35
C GLY A 91 -24.23 4.68 12.70
N GLU A 92 -23.09 4.04 12.96
CA GLU A 92 -22.29 4.28 14.17
C GLU A 92 -21.06 5.15 13.88
N PHE A 93 -20.71 6.02 14.84
CA PHE A 93 -19.55 6.92 14.78
C PHE A 93 -18.70 6.72 16.04
N HIS A 94 -17.37 6.75 15.90
CA HIS A 94 -16.48 6.85 17.06
C HIS A 94 -16.52 8.29 17.60
N ALA A 95 -16.48 8.42 18.93
CA ALA A 95 -16.34 9.70 19.63
C ALA A 95 -14.93 10.28 19.51
#